data_AF-A0A0L6UB07-F1
#
_entry.id   AF-A0A0L6UB07-F1
#
_cell.length_a   1.000
_cell.length_b   1.000
_cell.length_c   1.000
_cell.angle_alpha   90.00
_cell.angle_beta   90.00
_cell.angle_gamma   90.00
#
_symmetry.space_group_name_H-M   'P 1'
#
loop_
_entity.id
_entity.type
_entity.pdbx_description
1 polymer ?
#
loop_
_entity_poly.entity_id
_entity_poly.type
_entity_poly.pdbx_seq_one_letter_code
_entity_poly.pdbx_strand_id
1 'polypeptide(L)'
;MPDEDTSKPVAKTENQKPPTTTYSNAMDKVNSTVLKTSIEGIPLLTNDNYSLWRVRVVNLLDLVGLKEHIVGDSKVELPSEDNKLLKSILVAKLDSSVQTNIINSENADSAKAIWKSITAFFASTQSSNKARVFKSFLRAQYTPSDIPGFITSMKSFQARLLE
;
A
#
# COMPACT_ATOMS: atom_id res chain seq x y z
N MET A 1 -74.44 39.64 -6.58
CA MET A 1 -72.96 39.67 -6.57
C MET A 1 -72.50 38.26 -6.23
N PRO A 2 -71.68 37.62 -7.08
CA PRO A 2 -71.34 36.20 -7.01
C PRO A 2 -70.10 35.91 -6.15
N ASP A 3 -69.90 34.61 -5.92
CA ASP A 3 -68.86 33.86 -5.21
C ASP A 3 -67.39 34.29 -5.45
N GLU A 4 -66.52 34.11 -4.44
CA GLU A 4 -65.34 33.23 -4.60
C GLU A 4 -64.57 32.95 -3.29
N ASP A 5 -64.35 31.65 -3.10
CA ASP A 5 -63.40 30.98 -2.23
C ASP A 5 -61.99 31.59 -2.32
N THR A 6 -61.36 31.89 -1.18
CA THR A 6 -59.94 32.28 -1.10
C THR A 6 -59.17 31.30 -0.24
N SER A 7 -58.75 30.23 -0.91
CA SER A 7 -57.66 29.34 -0.50
C SER A 7 -56.39 30.14 -0.21
N LYS A 8 -55.83 29.95 1.00
CA LYS A 8 -54.51 30.45 1.40
C LYS A 8 -53.40 29.61 0.73
N PRO A 9 -52.34 30.22 0.16
CA PRO A 9 -51.23 29.46 -0.37
C PRO A 9 -50.24 29.08 0.74
N VAL A 10 -49.90 27.78 0.75
CA VAL A 10 -48.83 27.16 1.53
C VAL A 10 -47.48 27.69 1.04
N ALA A 11 -46.73 28.36 1.92
CA ALA A 11 -45.34 28.72 1.66
C ALA A 11 -44.48 27.44 1.65
N LYS A 12 -43.85 27.16 0.50
CA LYS A 12 -42.87 26.08 0.34
C LYS A 12 -41.61 26.44 1.13
N THR A 13 -41.28 25.61 2.12
CA THR A 13 -39.96 25.61 2.76
C THR A 13 -38.94 25.09 1.74
N GLU A 14 -38.06 25.97 1.28
CA GLU A 14 -36.93 25.62 0.45
C GLU A 14 -35.92 24.83 1.30
N ASN A 15 -35.79 23.53 0.99
CA ASN A 15 -34.82 22.64 1.60
C ASN A 15 -33.41 23.15 1.32
N GLN A 16 -32.77 23.74 2.34
CA GLN A 16 -31.33 23.93 2.33
C GLN A 16 -30.65 22.56 2.31
N LYS A 17 -30.04 22.24 1.16
CA LYS A 17 -29.10 21.13 1.00
C LYS A 17 -27.94 21.34 1.97
N PRO A 18 -27.60 20.38 2.85
CA PRO A 18 -26.44 20.51 3.72
C PRO A 18 -25.17 20.65 2.86
N PRO A 19 -24.16 21.42 3.32
CA PRO A 19 -22.93 21.58 2.57
C PRO A 19 -22.32 20.18 2.40
N THR A 20 -22.13 19.76 1.15
CA THR A 20 -21.30 18.61 0.85
C THR A 20 -19.89 18.96 1.29
N THR A 21 -19.52 18.57 2.49
CA THR A 21 -18.12 18.60 2.94
C THR A 21 -17.37 17.59 2.08
N THR A 22 -16.86 18.05 0.95
CA THR A 22 -15.82 17.32 0.22
C THR A 22 -14.66 17.22 1.20
N TYR A 23 -14.46 16.04 1.77
CA TYR A 23 -13.29 15.76 2.60
C TYR A 23 -12.06 15.94 1.70
N SER A 24 -11.35 17.05 1.84
CA SER A 24 -10.11 17.29 1.08
C SER A 24 -9.10 16.23 1.50
N ASN A 25 -8.68 15.39 0.56
CA ASN A 25 -7.62 14.43 0.82
C ASN A 25 -6.25 15.16 0.80
N ALA A 26 -5.19 14.54 1.32
CA ALA A 26 -3.87 15.16 1.40
C ALA A 26 -3.28 15.49 0.02
N MET A 27 -3.67 14.73 -1.01
CA MET A 27 -3.22 14.92 -2.39
C MET A 27 -3.86 16.13 -3.08
N ASP A 28 -5.08 16.53 -2.69
CA ASP A 28 -5.77 17.71 -3.22
C ASP A 28 -5.02 19.02 -2.92
N LYS A 29 -4.12 19.00 -1.92
CA LYS A 29 -3.30 20.15 -1.52
C LYS A 29 -2.06 20.34 -2.40
N VAL A 30 -1.73 19.35 -3.24
CA VAL A 30 -0.56 19.36 -4.12
C VAL A 30 -0.99 19.76 -5.53
N ASN A 31 -0.12 20.45 -6.27
CA ASN A 31 -0.38 20.74 -7.68
C ASN A 31 -0.64 19.44 -8.47
N SER A 32 -1.80 19.36 -9.13
CA SER A 32 -2.27 18.15 -9.83
C SER A 32 -1.29 17.67 -10.92
N THR A 33 -0.64 18.58 -11.65
CA THR A 33 0.38 18.22 -12.64
C THR A 33 1.61 17.60 -12.00
N VAL A 34 2.11 18.18 -10.91
CA VAL A 34 3.26 17.65 -10.16
C VAL A 34 2.93 16.27 -9.57
N LEU A 35 1.74 16.12 -9.00
CA LEU A 35 1.26 14.84 -8.46
C LEU A 35 1.19 13.77 -9.56
N LYS A 36 0.57 14.09 -10.70
CA LYS A 36 0.44 13.19 -11.85
C LYS A 36 1.81 12.75 -12.36
N THR A 37 2.73 13.68 -12.61
CA THR A 37 4.10 13.36 -13.06
C THR A 37 4.85 12.51 -12.03
N SER A 38 4.65 12.76 -10.73
CA SER A 38 5.27 11.95 -9.66
C SER A 38 4.75 10.51 -9.66
N ILE A 39 3.43 10.32 -9.85
CA ILE A 39 2.82 8.98 -9.94
C ILE A 39 3.26 8.25 -11.21
N GLU A 40 3.31 8.94 -12.35
CA GLU A 40 3.78 8.38 -13.62
C GLU A 40 5.25 7.95 -13.55
N GLY A 41 6.08 8.72 -12.84
CA GLY A 41 7.51 8.44 -12.63
C GLY A 41 7.81 7.25 -11.69
N ILE A 42 6.80 6.66 -11.02
CA ILE A 42 6.97 5.43 -10.26
C ILE A 42 6.96 4.25 -11.26
N PRO A 43 8.03 3.44 -11.34
CA PRO A 43 8.04 2.26 -12.20
C PRO A 43 7.06 1.20 -11.67
N LEU A 44 6.71 0.22 -12.50
CA LEU A 44 6.03 -0.98 -12.02
C LEU A 44 7.00 -1.76 -11.11
N LEU A 45 6.59 -2.15 -9.91
CA LEU A 45 7.41 -2.91 -8.98
C LEU A 45 7.58 -4.33 -9.52
N THR A 46 8.84 -4.74 -9.68
CA THR A 46 9.25 -6.10 -10.01
C THR A 46 10.24 -6.62 -8.96
N ASN A 47 10.63 -7.90 -9.06
CA ASN A 47 11.60 -8.50 -8.15
C ASN A 47 12.97 -7.79 -8.14
N ASP A 48 13.32 -7.06 -9.21
CA ASP A 48 14.68 -6.54 -9.43
C ASP A 48 14.83 -5.03 -9.18
N ASN A 49 13.72 -4.29 -9.01
CA ASN A 49 13.74 -2.82 -8.99
C ASN A 49 13.27 -2.19 -7.67
N TYR A 50 13.10 -2.99 -6.62
CA TYR A 50 12.55 -2.56 -5.33
C TYR A 50 13.21 -1.31 -4.75
N SER A 51 14.54 -1.22 -4.75
CA SER A 51 15.24 -0.05 -4.19
C SER A 51 14.86 1.25 -4.89
N LEU A 52 14.81 1.23 -6.23
CA LEU A 52 14.40 2.38 -7.04
C LEU A 52 12.92 2.71 -6.82
N TRP A 53 12.07 1.68 -6.88
CA TRP A 53 10.63 1.81 -6.66
C TRP A 53 10.33 2.44 -5.29
N ARG A 54 10.97 1.93 -4.23
CA ARG A 54 10.80 2.41 -2.86
C ARG A 54 11.14 3.88 -2.74
N VAL A 55 12.26 4.32 -3.32
CA VAL A 55 12.65 5.75 -3.32
C VAL A 55 11.58 6.61 -3.99
N ARG A 56 11.06 6.19 -5.15
CA ARG A 56 10.02 6.94 -5.87
C ARG A 56 8.72 7.04 -5.07
N VAL A 57 8.29 5.96 -4.43
CA VAL A 57 7.07 5.96 -3.59
C VAL A 57 7.27 6.78 -2.32
N VAL A 58 8.40 6.66 -1.63
CA VAL A 58 8.67 7.47 -0.43
C VAL A 58 8.70 8.97 -0.77
N ASN A 59 9.27 9.36 -1.91
CA ASN A 59 9.26 10.74 -2.36
C ASN A 59 7.83 11.24 -2.66
N LEU A 60 6.99 10.42 -3.29
CA LEU A 60 5.57 10.74 -3.46
C LEU A 60 4.86 10.93 -2.12
N LEU A 61 5.10 10.03 -1.16
CA LEU A 61 4.51 10.11 0.18
C LEU A 61 4.95 11.37 0.93
N ASP A 62 6.21 11.79 0.76
CA ASP A 62 6.74 13.03 1.33
C ASP A 62 6.07 14.25 0.69
N LEU A 63 5.94 14.25 -0.65
CA LEU A 63 5.27 15.30 -1.41
C LEU A 63 3.82 15.54 -0.95
N VAL A 64 3.09 14.48 -0.58
CA VAL A 64 1.68 14.56 -0.14
C VAL A 64 1.54 14.62 1.39
N GLY A 65 2.65 14.66 2.15
CA GLY A 65 2.63 14.74 3.61
C GLY A 65 2.16 13.48 4.35
N LEU A 66 2.21 12.31 3.71
CA LEU A 66 1.75 11.03 4.27
C LEU A 66 2.88 10.06 4.63
N LYS A 67 4.15 10.46 4.45
CA LYS A 67 5.33 9.64 4.71
C LYS A 67 5.35 9.05 6.12
N GLU A 68 5.16 9.85 7.16
CA GLU A 68 5.21 9.37 8.55
C GLU A 68 4.06 8.41 8.91
N HIS A 69 2.91 8.55 8.23
CA HIS A 69 1.76 7.67 8.43
C HIS A 69 1.95 6.27 7.81
N ILE A 70 2.72 6.20 6.72
CA ILE A 70 2.93 4.97 5.94
C ILE A 70 4.26 4.29 6.27
N VAL A 71 5.36 5.04 6.32
CA VAL A 71 6.72 4.52 6.49
C VAL A 71 7.11 4.45 7.97
N GLY A 72 6.61 5.35 8.80
CA GLY A 72 6.89 5.39 10.23
C GLY A 72 6.04 4.40 11.04
N ASP A 73 6.33 4.34 12.34
CA ASP A 73 5.62 3.51 13.32
C ASP A 73 4.37 4.20 13.90
N SER A 74 3.91 5.29 13.28
CA SER A 74 2.72 6.02 13.69
C SER A 74 1.56 5.05 13.87
N LYS A 75 0.84 5.10 14.99
CA LYS A 75 -0.41 4.32 15.17
C LYS A 75 -1.62 5.03 14.58
N VAL A 76 -1.45 6.26 14.09
CA VAL A 76 -2.54 7.06 13.52
C VAL A 76 -3.01 6.41 12.24
N GLU A 77 -4.32 6.18 12.16
CA GLU A 77 -4.99 5.69 10.96
C GLU A 77 -5.02 6.78 9.88
N LEU A 78 -4.88 6.38 8.62
CA LEU A 78 -5.08 7.30 7.51
C LEU A 78 -6.56 7.63 7.36
N PRO A 79 -6.91 8.88 7.01
CA PRO A 79 -8.25 9.21 6.55
C PRO A 79 -8.70 8.28 5.42
N SER A 80 -10.00 7.94 5.40
CA SER A 80 -10.55 6.94 4.46
C SER A 80 -10.25 7.26 2.99
N GLU A 81 -10.35 8.54 2.60
CA GLU A 81 -10.07 8.97 1.23
C GLU A 81 -8.58 8.87 0.86
N ASP A 82 -7.68 9.26 1.78
CA ASP A 82 -6.23 9.09 1.59
C ASP A 82 -5.85 7.61 1.45
N ASN A 83 -6.46 6.76 2.28
CA ASN A 83 -6.25 5.32 2.23
C ASN A 83 -6.71 4.72 0.89
N LYS A 84 -7.91 5.07 0.40
CA LYS A 84 -8.43 4.59 -0.89
C LYS A 84 -7.51 4.98 -2.06
N LEU A 85 -7.08 6.24 -2.09
CA LEU A 85 -6.24 6.77 -3.17
C LEU A 85 -4.83 6.15 -3.15
N LEU A 86 -4.19 6.11 -1.98
CA LEU A 86 -2.88 5.48 -1.84
C LEU A 86 -2.91 3.99 -2.14
N LYS A 87 -3.95 3.27 -1.68
CA LYS A 87 -4.15 1.87 -2.02
C LYS A 87 -4.17 1.69 -3.54
N SER A 88 -5.00 2.49 -4.22
CA SER A 88 -5.15 2.43 -5.67
C SER A 88 -3.80 2.63 -6.39
N ILE A 89 -3.03 3.64 -5.97
CA ILE A 89 -1.70 3.93 -6.52
C ILE A 89 -0.73 2.77 -6.26
N LEU A 90 -0.66 2.26 -5.02
CA LEU A 90 0.25 1.18 -4.66
C LEU A 90 -0.04 -0.07 -5.48
N VAL A 91 -1.31 -0.51 -5.54
CA VAL A 91 -1.72 -1.70 -6.30
C VAL A 91 -1.48 -1.52 -7.79
N ALA A 92 -1.78 -0.35 -8.36
CA ALA A 92 -1.53 -0.06 -9.78
C ALA A 92 -0.03 -0.06 -10.15
N LYS A 93 0.86 0.03 -9.16
CA LYS A 93 2.31 0.02 -9.34
C LYS A 93 2.95 -1.33 -8.93
N LEU A 94 2.17 -2.39 -8.80
CA LEU A 94 2.67 -3.76 -8.65
C LEU A 94 2.54 -4.51 -9.99
N ASP A 95 3.58 -5.23 -10.41
CA ASP A 95 3.39 -6.23 -11.46
C ASP A 95 2.50 -7.38 -10.94
N SER A 96 1.87 -8.11 -11.86
CA SER A 96 0.89 -9.15 -11.51
C SER A 96 1.46 -10.27 -10.64
N SER A 97 2.73 -10.65 -10.85
CA SER A 97 3.41 -11.68 -10.06
C SER A 97 3.68 -11.18 -8.64
N VAL A 98 4.16 -9.94 -8.49
CA VAL A 98 4.39 -9.30 -7.20
C VAL A 98 3.07 -9.08 -6.46
N GLN A 99 2.02 -8.63 -7.16
CA GLN A 99 0.70 -8.41 -6.58
C GLN A 99 0.12 -9.69 -5.97
N THR A 100 0.25 -10.83 -6.66
CA THR A 100 -0.27 -12.13 -6.19
C THR A 100 0.41 -12.59 -4.90
N ASN A 101 1.69 -12.27 -4.73
CA ASN A 101 2.46 -12.67 -3.55
C ASN A 101 2.23 -11.75 -2.34
N ILE A 102 1.81 -10.51 -2.58
CA ILE A 102 1.75 -9.46 -1.55
C ILE A 102 0.32 -9.17 -1.10
N ILE A 103 -0.65 -9.15 -2.02
CA ILE A 103 -2.02 -8.73 -1.72
C ILE A 103 -2.87 -9.92 -1.30
N ASN A 104 -3.54 -9.80 -0.16
CA ASN A 104 -4.46 -10.81 0.37
C ASN A 104 -5.68 -10.13 1.04
N SER A 105 -6.65 -10.92 1.51
CA SER A 105 -7.86 -10.41 2.16
C SER A 105 -7.60 -9.60 3.44
N GLU A 106 -6.44 -9.75 4.07
CA GLU A 106 -6.10 -9.06 5.32
C GLU A 106 -5.55 -7.65 5.08
N ASN A 107 -4.82 -7.45 3.97
CA ASN A 107 -4.16 -6.19 3.66
C ASN A 107 -4.81 -5.41 2.52
N ALA A 108 -5.67 -6.04 1.71
CA ALA A 108 -6.23 -5.46 0.48
C ALA A 108 -6.99 -4.14 0.69
N ASP A 109 -7.37 -3.78 1.91
CA ASP A 109 -8.10 -2.53 2.21
C ASP A 109 -7.29 -1.46 2.93
N SER A 110 -6.01 -1.72 3.22
CA SER A 110 -5.15 -0.76 3.92
C SER A 110 -3.88 -0.47 3.13
N ALA A 111 -3.72 0.77 2.66
CA ALA A 111 -2.50 1.23 2.00
C ALA A 111 -1.26 1.01 2.88
N LYS A 112 -1.42 1.19 4.19
CA LYS A 112 -0.37 0.96 5.18
C LYS A 112 -0.02 -0.52 5.33
N ALA A 113 -1.02 -1.41 5.38
CA ALA A 113 -0.77 -2.84 5.43
C ALA A 113 -0.10 -3.33 4.14
N ILE A 114 -0.54 -2.87 2.97
CA ILE A 114 0.10 -3.16 1.68
C ILE A 114 1.55 -2.71 1.69
N TRP A 115 1.84 -1.47 2.11
CA TRP A 115 3.21 -0.97 2.21
C TRP A 115 4.08 -1.86 3.11
N LYS A 116 3.56 -2.28 4.27
CA LYS A 116 4.25 -3.22 5.19
C LYS A 116 4.52 -4.57 4.54
N SER A 117 3.54 -5.15 3.84
CA SER A 117 3.71 -6.41 3.12
C SER A 117 4.78 -6.29 2.04
N ILE A 118 4.79 -5.20 1.27
CA ILE A 118 5.82 -4.95 0.25
C ILE A 118 7.20 -4.84 0.89
N THR A 119 7.35 -4.01 1.92
CA THR A 119 8.64 -3.84 2.60
C THR A 119 9.12 -5.13 3.24
N ALA A 120 8.25 -5.94 3.84
CA ALA A 120 8.60 -7.22 4.44
C ALA A 120 9.01 -8.26 3.38
N PHE A 121 8.25 -8.39 2.28
CA PHE A 121 8.55 -9.30 1.18
C PHE A 121 9.94 -9.01 0.60
N PHE A 122 10.21 -7.76 0.24
CA PHE A 122 11.48 -7.37 -0.35
C PHE A 122 12.64 -7.29 0.65
N ALA A 123 12.37 -7.09 1.94
CA ALA A 123 13.37 -7.32 2.96
C ALA A 123 13.77 -8.80 3.01
N SER A 124 12.82 -9.74 2.92
CA SER A 124 13.10 -11.18 2.90
C SER A 124 13.87 -11.61 1.65
N THR A 125 13.49 -11.12 0.47
CA THR A 125 14.04 -11.55 -0.83
C THR A 125 15.30 -10.81 -1.26
N GLN A 126 15.77 -9.81 -0.50
CA GLN A 126 16.98 -9.06 -0.81
C GLN A 126 18.19 -9.96 -1.09
N SER A 127 18.98 -9.63 -2.12
CA SER A 127 20.19 -10.39 -2.50
C SER A 127 21.18 -10.57 -1.35
N SER A 128 21.27 -9.60 -0.43
CA SER A 128 22.08 -9.72 0.79
C SER A 128 21.55 -10.81 1.74
N ASN A 129 20.22 -10.90 1.90
CA ASN A 129 19.59 -11.95 2.66
C ASN A 129 19.69 -13.31 1.96
N LYS A 130 19.47 -13.39 0.65
CA LYS A 130 19.73 -14.61 -0.13
C LYS A 130 21.20 -15.04 -0.07
N ALA A 131 22.15 -14.11 -0.18
CA ALA A 131 23.59 -14.38 -0.03
C ALA A 131 23.95 -14.84 1.38
N ARG A 132 23.32 -14.30 2.43
CA ARG A 132 23.49 -14.76 3.81
C ARG A 132 22.94 -16.17 3.99
N VAL A 133 21.75 -16.46 3.46
CA VAL A 133 21.16 -17.81 3.47
C VAL A 133 22.04 -18.79 2.72
N PHE A 134 22.55 -18.41 1.54
CA PHE A 134 23.48 -19.23 0.76
C PHE A 134 24.79 -19.50 1.52
N LYS A 135 25.36 -18.49 2.17
CA LYS A 135 26.55 -18.66 3.03
C LYS A 135 26.27 -19.61 4.21
N SER A 136 25.09 -19.54 4.82
CA SER A 136 24.70 -20.46 5.88
C SER A 136 24.46 -21.88 5.35
N PHE A 137 23.86 -22.01 4.18
CA PHE A 137 23.67 -23.30 3.49
C PHE A 137 25.01 -23.99 3.23
N LEU A 138 26.00 -23.28 2.67
CA LEU A 138 27.33 -23.81 2.40
C LEU A 138 28.11 -24.22 3.67
N ARG A 139 27.76 -23.65 4.83
CA ARG A 139 28.41 -23.90 6.13
C ARG A 139 27.66 -24.91 7.00
N ALA A 140 26.49 -25.38 6.55
CA ALA A 140 25.70 -26.31 7.34
C ALA A 140 26.45 -27.64 7.49
N GLN A 141 26.67 -28.07 8.73
CA GLN A 141 27.34 -29.34 9.01
C GLN A 141 26.33 -30.47 9.01
N TYR A 142 26.67 -31.57 8.33
CA TYR A 142 25.92 -32.81 8.44
C TYR A 142 26.03 -33.36 9.86
N THR A 143 24.90 -33.64 10.48
CA THR A 143 24.83 -34.17 11.85
C THR A 143 24.26 -35.59 11.79
N PRO A 144 25.09 -36.64 11.89
CA PRO A 144 24.64 -38.03 11.77
C PRO A 144 23.63 -38.44 12.86
N SER A 145 23.68 -37.81 14.03
CA SER A 145 22.75 -38.03 15.14
C SER A 145 21.40 -37.33 14.96
N ASP A 146 21.26 -36.44 13.98
CA ASP A 146 20.01 -35.71 13.69
C ASP A 146 19.83 -35.48 12.18
N ILE A 147 19.67 -36.60 11.46
CA ILE A 147 19.38 -36.58 10.02
C ILE A 147 18.07 -35.82 9.72
N PRO A 148 16.97 -35.98 10.48
CA PRO A 148 15.74 -35.22 10.23
C PRO A 148 15.92 -33.71 10.39
N GLY A 149 16.64 -33.25 11.42
CA GLY A 149 16.91 -31.83 11.63
C GLY A 149 17.83 -31.25 10.55
N PHE A 150 18.81 -32.02 10.09
CA PHE A 150 19.64 -31.63 8.94
C PHE A 150 18.80 -31.48 7.66
N ILE A 151 17.97 -32.47 7.31
CA ILE A 151 17.07 -32.41 6.15
C ILE A 151 16.11 -31.21 6.25
N THR A 152 15.55 -30.96 7.43
CA THR A 152 14.65 -29.83 7.68
C THR A 152 15.35 -28.50 7.44
N SER A 153 16.59 -28.35 7.92
CA SER A 153 17.41 -27.16 7.71
C SER A 153 17.73 -26.96 6.22
N MET A 154 18.07 -28.02 5.49
CA MET A 154 18.33 -27.97 4.04
C MET A 154 17.09 -27.54 3.25
N LYS A 155 15.92 -28.11 3.55
CA LYS A 155 14.65 -27.72 2.94
C LYS A 155 14.29 -26.26 3.22
N SER A 156 14.54 -25.78 4.45
CA SER A 156 14.33 -24.37 4.80
C SER A 156 15.26 -23.43 4.03
N PHE A 157 16.54 -23.77 3.85
CA PHE A 157 17.45 -22.98 3.03
C PHE A 157 17.03 -22.97 1.56
N GLN A 158 16.61 -24.12 1.02
CA GLN A 158 16.12 -24.23 -0.35
C GLN A 158 14.91 -23.33 -0.60
N ALA A 159 13.90 -23.35 0.26
CA ALA A 159 12.71 -22.49 0.13
C ALA A 159 13.12 -21.00 0.10
N ARG A 160 13.99 -20.59 1.02
CA ARG A 160 14.47 -19.19 1.14
C ARG A 160 15.43 -18.74 0.03
N LEU A 161 15.93 -19.66 -0.79
CA LEU A 161 16.77 -19.36 -1.95
C LEU A 161 15.97 -19.33 -3.26
N LEU A 162 14.91 -20.14 -3.36
CA LEU A 162 14.09 -20.30 -4.56
C LEU A 162 12.87 -19.36 -4.61
N GLU A 163 12.38 -18.89 -3.46
CA GLU A 163 11.46 -17.73 -3.35
C GLU A 163 12.25 -16.43 -3.51
#